data_AF-S9U4F3-F1
#
_entry.id   AF-S9U4F3-F1
#
_cell.length_a   1.000
_cell.length_b   1.000
_cell.length_c   1.000
_cell.angle_alpha   90.00
_cell.angle_beta   90.00
_cell.angle_gamma   90.00
#
_symmetry.space_group_name_H-M   'P 1'
#
loop_
_entity.id
_entity.type
_entity.pdbx_description
1 polymer ?
#
loop_
_entity_poly.entity_id
_entity_poly.type
_entity_poly.pdbx_seq_one_letter_code
_entity_poly.pdbx_strand_id
1 'polypeptide(L)'
;TSSATLNNLVSELDACEDIRDWIERAVVDEPPVSVRDGGLIKPGYDEYLDQLREASVNGKRWIAELERREKEATGIKSLKIGYNKVFGYYIEVTKSNLSSLPEGRYERKQTLANAERFVTPELKEKEALILEAEDKMLGLEYERFSELRQRIGGEIRRLQALAEAVAEIDVYQSLAAVSAARRYVRPAFTEQLDMHIAEGRHPVVEAVMQGGDFMANDTELTEQNETMLLITGPNMAGKSTYMRQVALISIMAQIGCFVPAERASMPIVDRIFTRIGAADDLIGGQSTFMVEMMDIQVMTEKATRRSLVIIDELGRGTSTSEGMSIAQAVVEYVHDRIGCKALVSTHFHELAHMADRLPRLKNVCMAVQESGNQVTFLRKLISGAASTSYGIYCARLAGLPDQIINRAYDLLKQYETTDHEGTTHAFPSTSQQELPVNHVEQLSLFGLDQTAVSADSPVQAPAQYVKPVQDGKTDDEQSVMSMASTAETHQAVQQEGPDHSIQHSAEVIAMKEFIGTLTDVDVMSMTPLEAMNQLHDLMKRAREITRES
;
A
#
# COMPACT_ATOMS: atom_id res chain seq x y z
N THR A 1 31.11 23.24 -3.38
CA THR A 1 29.73 22.71 -3.47
C THR A 1 28.95 23.62 -4.40
N SER A 2 28.24 23.07 -5.39
CA SER A 2 27.78 23.83 -6.56
C SER A 2 26.34 23.52 -7.02
N SER A 3 25.53 22.91 -6.16
CA SER A 3 24.10 22.72 -6.44
C SER A 3 23.32 23.95 -5.97
N ALA A 4 22.74 24.71 -6.90
CA ALA A 4 21.90 25.85 -6.57
C ALA A 4 20.65 25.40 -5.77
N THR A 5 20.00 24.30 -6.18
CA THR A 5 18.84 23.73 -5.49
C THR A 5 19.13 23.42 -4.01
N LEU A 6 20.23 22.72 -3.71
CA LEU A 6 20.58 22.38 -2.33
C LEU A 6 21.01 23.62 -1.52
N ASN A 7 21.66 24.60 -2.16
CA ASN A 7 22.01 25.86 -1.49
C ASN A 7 20.75 26.67 -1.13
N ASN A 8 19.76 26.75 -2.04
CA ASN A 8 18.48 27.43 -1.80
C ASN A 8 17.72 26.72 -0.67
N LEU A 9 17.54 25.41 -0.80
CA LEU A 9 16.85 24.56 0.18
C LEU A 9 17.45 24.72 1.59
N VAL A 10 18.78 24.70 1.71
CA VAL A 10 19.48 24.95 2.99
C VAL A 10 19.36 26.41 3.47
N SER A 11 19.23 27.39 2.57
CA SER A 11 19.02 28.80 2.96
C SER A 11 17.58 29.13 3.37
N GLU A 12 16.62 28.28 3.02
CA GLU A 12 15.20 28.42 3.37
C GLU A 12 14.80 27.58 4.60
N LEU A 13 15.72 26.75 5.13
CA LEU A 13 15.52 26.00 6.39
C LEU A 13 15.46 26.92 7.61
N ASP A 14 14.23 27.18 8.09
CA ASP A 14 14.00 27.67 9.45
C ASP A 14 14.17 26.51 10.45
N ALA A 15 15.24 26.55 11.24
CA ALA A 15 15.53 25.56 12.27
C ALA A 15 14.50 25.53 13.44
N CYS A 16 13.55 26.48 13.47
CA CYS A 16 12.47 26.55 14.46
C CYS A 16 12.98 26.57 15.91
N GLU A 17 14.13 27.23 16.14
CA GLU A 17 14.84 27.24 17.42
C GLU A 17 13.97 27.77 18.57
N ASP A 18 13.14 28.77 18.31
CA ASP A 18 12.17 29.29 19.28
C ASP A 18 11.14 28.22 19.68
N ILE A 19 10.62 27.45 18.73
CA ILE A 19 9.66 26.37 18.98
C ILE A 19 10.33 25.22 19.75
N ARG A 20 11.54 24.82 19.35
CA ARG A 20 12.39 23.87 20.09
C ARG A 20 12.56 24.31 21.53
N ASP A 21 12.99 25.55 21.74
CA ASP A 21 13.27 26.09 23.08
C ASP A 21 11.99 26.21 23.92
N TRP A 22 10.79 26.34 23.34
CA TRP A 22 9.54 26.28 24.09
C TRP A 22 9.26 24.86 24.59
N ILE A 23 9.45 23.84 23.73
CA ILE A 23 9.26 22.43 24.08
C ILE A 23 10.31 22.00 25.12
N GLU A 24 11.58 22.32 24.89
CA GLU A 24 12.71 21.90 25.74
C GLU A 24 12.63 22.49 27.16
N ARG A 25 12.09 23.71 27.32
CA ARG A 25 11.82 24.30 28.65
C ARG A 25 10.56 23.77 29.31
N ALA A 26 9.55 23.36 28.54
CA ALA A 26 8.24 23.00 29.07
C ALA A 26 8.08 21.51 29.39
N VAL A 27 8.62 20.62 28.56
CA VAL A 27 8.32 19.16 28.60
C VAL A 27 9.54 18.37 29.07
N VAL A 28 9.33 17.36 29.92
CA VAL A 28 10.38 16.44 30.36
C VAL A 28 10.92 15.59 29.19
N ASP A 29 12.17 15.11 29.31
CA ASP A 29 12.86 14.44 28.21
C ASP A 29 12.28 13.04 27.90
N GLU A 30 11.73 12.37 28.93
CA GLU A 30 10.96 11.12 28.82
C GLU A 30 9.52 11.36 29.35
N PRO A 31 8.60 11.90 28.52
CA PRO A 31 7.24 12.21 28.96
C PRO A 31 6.35 10.97 29.09
N PRO A 32 5.31 10.99 29.95
CA PRO A 32 4.35 9.91 30.07
C PRO A 32 3.57 9.70 28.77
N VAL A 33 3.23 8.44 28.46
CA VAL A 33 2.42 8.07 27.28
C VAL A 33 1.02 8.70 27.30
N SER A 34 0.49 8.96 28.51
CA SER A 34 -0.80 9.57 28.74
C SER A 34 -0.66 10.86 29.55
N VAL A 35 -1.27 11.94 29.06
CA VAL A 35 -1.36 13.24 29.77
C VAL A 35 -2.14 13.16 31.10
N ARG A 36 -2.82 12.03 31.38
CA ARG A 36 -3.53 11.78 32.64
C ARG A 36 -2.64 11.20 33.73
N ASP A 37 -1.41 10.81 33.40
CA ASP A 37 -0.53 10.08 34.31
C ASP A 37 0.38 11.05 35.10
N GLY A 38 0.56 12.28 34.59
CA GLY A 38 1.30 13.36 35.23
C GLY A 38 2.83 13.22 35.12
N GLY A 39 3.55 14.27 35.53
CA GLY A 39 5.00 14.38 35.35
C GLY A 39 5.42 14.84 33.95
N LEU A 40 4.52 15.47 33.19
CA LEU A 40 4.74 15.90 31.81
C LEU A 40 5.59 17.18 31.72
N ILE A 41 5.41 18.10 32.68
CA ILE A 41 6.01 19.44 32.66
C ILE A 41 7.36 19.46 33.40
N LYS A 42 8.37 20.15 32.86
CA LYS A 42 9.70 20.26 33.51
C LYS A 42 9.64 21.06 34.83
N PRO A 43 10.42 20.68 35.87
CA PRO A 43 10.64 21.54 37.02
C PRO A 43 11.28 22.87 36.60
N GLY A 44 10.90 23.97 37.24
CA GLY A 44 11.29 25.34 36.92
C GLY A 44 10.44 26.01 35.83
N TYR A 45 9.42 25.33 35.28
CA TYR A 45 8.53 25.92 34.26
C TYR A 45 7.34 26.70 34.84
N ASP A 46 6.78 26.23 35.96
CA ASP A 46 5.68 26.90 36.69
C ASP A 46 5.94 26.79 38.21
N GLU A 47 6.14 27.94 38.86
CA GLU A 47 6.49 28.01 40.29
C GLU A 47 5.41 27.42 41.21
N TYR A 48 4.13 27.46 40.80
CA TYR A 48 3.03 26.93 41.59
C TYR A 48 2.89 25.41 41.41
N LEU A 49 3.14 24.89 40.20
CA LEU A 49 3.26 23.46 39.97
C LEU A 49 4.37 22.84 40.83
N ASP A 50 5.53 23.50 40.93
CA ASP A 50 6.64 23.00 41.75
C ASP A 50 6.36 23.10 43.26
N GLN A 51 5.62 24.12 43.72
CA GLN A 51 5.10 24.17 45.10
C GLN A 51 4.14 23.00 45.40
N LEU A 52 3.25 22.65 44.48
CA LEU A 52 2.35 21.50 44.63
C LEU A 52 3.13 20.17 44.62
N ARG A 53 4.17 20.05 43.78
CA ARG A 53 5.08 18.90 43.77
C ARG A 53 5.83 18.75 45.08
N GLU A 54 6.37 19.84 45.64
CA GLU A 54 6.98 19.81 46.97
C GLU A 54 5.96 19.41 48.05
N ALA A 55 4.72 19.92 47.99
CA ALA A 55 3.66 19.53 48.92
C ALA A 55 3.34 18.03 48.85
N SER A 56 3.22 17.44 47.65
CA SER A 56 3.01 15.99 47.46
C SER A 56 4.20 15.16 48.00
N VAL A 57 5.44 15.58 47.71
CA VAL A 57 6.66 14.92 48.21
C VAL A 57 6.76 15.00 49.74
N ASN A 58 6.49 16.16 50.34
CA ASN A 58 6.51 16.33 51.79
C ASN A 58 5.34 15.61 52.48
N GLY A 59 4.18 15.49 51.81
CA GLY A 59 3.09 14.61 52.23
C GLY A 59 3.51 13.14 52.28
N LYS A 60 4.14 12.63 51.21
CA LYS A 60 4.64 11.23 51.16
C LYS A 60 5.75 10.96 52.18
N ARG A 61 6.64 11.93 52.45
CA ARG A 61 7.60 11.87 53.58
C ARG A 61 6.89 11.78 54.93
N TRP A 62 5.83 12.57 55.14
CA TRP A 62 5.03 12.53 56.36
C TRP A 62 4.33 11.17 56.56
N ILE A 63 3.83 10.54 55.48
CA ILE A 63 3.26 9.17 55.52
C ILE A 63 4.32 8.13 55.97
N ALA A 64 5.56 8.24 55.48
CA ALA A 64 6.64 7.34 55.91
C ALA A 64 7.04 7.55 57.39
N GLU A 65 7.00 8.79 57.89
CA GLU A 65 7.22 9.10 59.31
C GLU A 65 6.06 8.58 60.18
N LEU A 66 4.81 8.70 59.72
CA LEU A 66 3.66 8.08 60.35
C LEU A 66 3.86 6.56 60.48
N GLU A 67 4.25 5.87 59.39
CA GLU A 67 4.50 4.41 59.44
C GLU A 67 5.54 4.03 60.51
N ARG A 68 6.64 4.80 60.63
CA ARG A 68 7.64 4.59 61.70
C ARG A 68 7.03 4.77 63.08
N ARG A 69 6.37 5.91 63.33
CA ARG A 69 5.77 6.25 64.62
C ARG A 69 4.69 5.24 65.05
N GLU A 70 3.90 4.73 64.11
CA GLU A 70 2.89 3.69 64.38
C GLU A 70 3.55 2.33 64.71
N LYS A 71 4.62 1.94 64.02
CA LYS A 71 5.41 0.73 64.36
C LYS A 71 6.03 0.81 65.75
N GLU A 72 6.56 1.97 66.12
CA GLU A 72 7.18 2.20 67.43
C GLU A 72 6.13 2.23 68.55
N ALA A 73 4.99 2.90 68.34
CA ALA A 73 3.91 3.01 69.33
C ALA A 73 3.15 1.69 69.58
N THR A 74 3.02 0.84 68.57
CA THR A 74 2.30 -0.46 68.66
C THR A 74 3.24 -1.66 68.88
N GLY A 75 4.54 -1.51 68.61
CA GLY A 75 5.50 -2.62 68.51
C GLY A 75 5.34 -3.50 67.26
N ILE A 76 4.34 -3.25 66.41
CA ILE A 76 3.96 -4.11 65.29
C ILE A 76 4.91 -3.88 64.10
N LYS A 77 6.05 -4.59 64.08
CA LYS A 77 7.05 -4.50 62.98
C LYS A 77 6.50 -4.82 61.59
N SER A 78 5.39 -5.58 61.50
CA SER A 78 4.72 -5.94 60.24
C SER A 78 3.74 -4.87 59.71
N LEU A 79 3.45 -3.82 60.48
CA LEU A 79 2.57 -2.73 60.08
C LEU A 79 3.13 -2.02 58.84
N LYS A 80 2.27 -1.70 57.88
CA LYS A 80 2.63 -0.90 56.69
C LYS A 80 1.52 0.09 56.35
N ILE A 81 1.86 1.23 55.76
CA ILE A 81 0.90 2.13 55.14
C ILE A 81 0.94 1.89 53.63
N GLY A 82 -0.17 1.36 53.10
CA GLY A 82 -0.37 1.15 51.68
C GLY A 82 -1.32 2.18 51.08
N TYR A 83 -1.41 2.21 49.75
CA TYR A 83 -2.38 3.00 48.99
C TYR A 83 -3.18 2.10 48.04
N ASN A 84 -4.43 2.47 47.74
CA ASN A 84 -5.29 1.83 46.76
C ASN A 84 -6.29 2.85 46.21
N LYS A 85 -6.39 2.96 44.88
CA LYS A 85 -7.31 3.87 44.15
C LYS A 85 -8.78 3.80 44.59
N VAL A 86 -9.23 2.70 45.20
CA VAL A 86 -10.63 2.50 45.65
C VAL A 86 -10.88 2.96 47.09
N PHE A 87 -9.89 2.87 47.99
CA PHE A 87 -10.09 3.05 49.44
C PHE A 87 -9.19 4.09 50.09
N GLY A 88 -8.22 4.61 49.34
CA GLY A 88 -7.24 5.58 49.81
C GLY A 88 -5.98 4.95 50.40
N TYR A 89 -5.30 5.72 51.24
CA TYR A 89 -4.24 5.27 52.13
C TYR A 89 -4.82 4.48 53.31
N TYR A 90 -4.14 3.39 53.69
CA TYR A 90 -4.57 2.51 54.77
C TYR A 90 -3.37 1.96 55.55
N ILE A 91 -3.57 1.76 56.85
CA ILE A 91 -2.66 1.03 57.73
C ILE A 91 -3.04 -0.45 57.68
N GLU A 92 -2.18 -1.30 57.13
CA GLU A 92 -2.38 -2.75 57.05
C GLU A 92 -1.69 -3.46 58.22
N VAL A 93 -2.45 -4.31 58.92
CA VAL A 93 -2.02 -5.02 60.14
C VAL A 93 -2.38 -6.50 60.04
N THR A 94 -1.41 -7.38 60.28
CA THR A 94 -1.61 -8.84 60.25
C THR A 94 -2.56 -9.31 61.35
N LYS A 95 -3.45 -10.28 61.06
CA LYS A 95 -4.49 -10.74 62.01
C LYS A 95 -3.98 -11.20 63.37
N SER A 96 -2.74 -11.71 63.43
CA SER A 96 -2.04 -12.09 64.66
C SER A 96 -1.79 -10.94 65.64
N ASN A 97 -1.77 -9.69 65.15
CA ASN A 97 -1.27 -8.52 65.88
C ASN A 97 -2.38 -7.49 66.16
N LEU A 98 -3.64 -7.81 65.85
CA LEU A 98 -4.78 -6.91 66.04
C LEU A 98 -5.03 -6.60 67.52
N SER A 99 -4.75 -7.55 68.42
CA SER A 99 -4.79 -7.37 69.88
C SER A 99 -3.69 -6.44 70.44
N SER A 100 -2.77 -5.97 69.60
CA SER A 100 -1.74 -4.98 69.95
C SER A 100 -2.08 -3.56 69.45
N LEU A 101 -3.25 -3.35 68.86
CA LEU A 101 -3.72 -2.02 68.44
C LEU A 101 -4.45 -1.31 69.59
N PRO A 102 -4.04 -0.08 69.96
CA PRO A 102 -4.81 0.79 70.86
C PRO A 102 -6.29 0.95 70.47
N GLU A 103 -7.19 0.71 71.42
CA GLU A 103 -8.63 0.88 71.23
C GLU A 103 -8.99 2.33 70.84
N GLY A 104 -9.99 2.48 69.98
CA GLY A 104 -10.54 3.79 69.57
C GLY A 104 -9.69 4.62 68.59
N ARG A 105 -8.41 4.31 68.37
CA ARG A 105 -7.53 5.07 67.44
C ARG A 105 -7.73 4.73 65.96
N TYR A 106 -8.12 3.49 65.65
CA TYR A 106 -8.11 2.94 64.29
C TYR A 106 -9.52 2.59 63.81
N GLU A 107 -9.98 3.23 62.74
CA GLU A 107 -11.23 2.88 62.06
C GLU A 107 -10.97 1.76 61.05
N ARG A 108 -11.69 0.62 61.14
CA ARG A 108 -11.50 -0.48 60.19
C ARG A 108 -12.17 -0.16 58.84
N LYS A 109 -11.38 -0.24 57.76
CA LYS A 109 -11.79 -0.01 56.36
C LYS A 109 -12.07 -1.30 55.58
N GLN A 110 -11.23 -2.33 55.72
CA GLN A 110 -11.33 -3.57 54.95
C GLN A 110 -10.73 -4.77 55.72
N THR A 111 -11.40 -5.92 55.69
CA THR A 111 -10.84 -7.19 56.18
C THR A 111 -10.34 -8.02 54.99
N LEU A 112 -9.14 -8.58 55.09
CA LEU A 112 -8.55 -9.49 54.10
C LEU A 112 -8.41 -10.91 54.69
N ALA A 113 -7.86 -11.85 53.92
CA ALA A 113 -7.59 -13.21 54.39
C ALA A 113 -6.66 -13.23 55.62
N ASN A 114 -5.51 -12.54 55.55
CA ASN A 114 -4.43 -12.62 56.56
C ASN A 114 -4.19 -11.31 57.33
N ALA A 115 -4.84 -10.22 56.94
CA ALA A 115 -4.67 -8.89 57.51
C ALA A 115 -6.01 -8.14 57.61
N GLU A 116 -6.02 -7.03 58.35
CA GLU A 116 -7.07 -6.01 58.28
C GLU A 116 -6.44 -4.63 57.98
N ARG A 117 -7.22 -3.78 57.32
CA ARG A 117 -6.85 -2.43 56.91
C ARG A 117 -7.64 -1.40 57.71
N PHE A 118 -6.92 -0.43 58.23
CA PHE A 118 -7.44 0.63 59.09
C PHE A 118 -7.10 2.01 58.53
N VAL A 119 -7.76 3.04 59.05
CA VAL A 119 -7.42 4.44 58.83
C VAL A 119 -7.49 5.19 60.16
N THR A 120 -6.71 6.25 60.32
CA THR A 120 -6.79 7.18 61.47
C THR A 120 -7.25 8.56 60.99
N PRO A 121 -7.79 9.43 61.87
CA PRO A 121 -8.16 10.80 61.47
C PRO A 121 -6.97 11.58 60.89
N GLU A 122 -5.81 11.48 61.53
CA GLU A 122 -4.55 12.11 61.10
C GLU A 122 -4.10 11.63 59.69
N LEU A 123 -4.35 10.37 59.36
CA LEU A 123 -4.09 9.82 58.02
C LEU A 123 -5.09 10.35 56.98
N LYS A 124 -6.40 10.45 57.31
CA LYS A 124 -7.43 11.02 56.40
C LYS A 124 -7.12 12.48 56.04
N GLU A 125 -6.75 13.30 57.03
CA GLU A 125 -6.43 14.72 56.80
C GLU A 125 -5.24 14.90 55.85
N LYS A 126 -4.22 14.06 56.01
CA LYS A 126 -3.01 14.11 55.16
C LYS A 126 -3.22 13.46 53.80
N GLU A 127 -4.04 12.42 53.71
CA GLU A 127 -4.53 11.87 52.46
C GLU A 127 -5.27 12.94 51.62
N ALA A 128 -6.23 13.65 52.22
CA ALA A 128 -7.01 14.67 51.50
C ALA A 128 -6.10 15.76 50.92
N LEU A 129 -5.11 16.23 51.70
CA LEU A 129 -4.12 17.21 51.24
C LEU A 129 -3.18 16.69 50.13
N ILE A 130 -2.84 15.39 50.14
CA ILE A 130 -2.02 14.78 49.07
C ILE A 130 -2.84 14.65 47.79
N LEU A 131 -4.06 14.13 47.86
CA LEU A 131 -4.93 13.94 46.70
C LEU A 131 -5.36 15.28 46.08
N GLU A 132 -5.72 16.27 46.90
CA GLU A 132 -6.05 17.62 46.42
C GLU A 132 -4.85 18.29 45.73
N ALA A 133 -3.61 18.04 46.18
CA ALA A 133 -2.41 18.51 45.50
C ALA A 133 -2.16 17.76 44.17
N GLU A 134 -2.33 16.43 44.15
CA GLU A 134 -2.12 15.61 42.95
C GLU A 134 -3.15 15.91 41.85
N ASP A 135 -4.43 16.08 42.18
CA ASP A 135 -5.47 16.49 41.23
C ASP A 135 -5.20 17.89 40.65
N LYS A 136 -4.74 18.84 41.48
CA LYS A 136 -4.36 20.19 41.03
C LYS A 136 -3.11 20.17 40.15
N MET A 137 -2.12 19.34 40.46
CA MET A 137 -0.94 19.13 39.60
C MET A 137 -1.35 18.61 38.23
N LEU A 138 -2.21 17.59 38.16
CA LEU A 138 -2.67 17.03 36.89
C LEU A 138 -3.46 18.05 36.05
N GLY A 139 -4.33 18.83 36.68
CA GLY A 139 -5.05 19.92 36.01
C GLY A 139 -4.11 20.99 35.45
N LEU A 140 -3.16 21.46 36.25
CA LEU A 140 -2.21 22.51 35.88
C LEU A 140 -1.19 22.06 34.83
N GLU A 141 -0.70 20.81 34.88
CA GLU A 141 0.15 20.24 33.84
C GLU A 141 -0.60 20.15 32.50
N TYR A 142 -1.87 19.73 32.52
CA TYR A 142 -2.70 19.68 31.32
C TYR A 142 -3.00 21.08 30.75
N GLU A 143 -3.23 22.08 31.60
CA GLU A 143 -3.39 23.49 31.22
C GLU A 143 -2.12 24.00 30.51
N ARG A 144 -0.97 23.92 31.18
CA ARG A 144 0.33 24.38 30.65
C ARG A 144 0.75 23.68 29.36
N PHE A 145 0.46 22.38 29.25
CA PHE A 145 0.67 21.62 28.01
C PHE A 145 -0.30 22.04 26.89
N SER A 146 -1.55 22.39 27.23
CA SER A 146 -2.53 22.88 26.25
C SER A 146 -2.17 24.27 25.72
N GLU A 147 -1.69 25.17 26.58
CA GLU A 147 -1.14 26.48 26.20
C GLU A 147 0.07 26.32 25.26
N LEU A 148 1.02 25.45 25.60
CA LEU A 148 2.17 25.12 24.76
C LEU A 148 1.72 24.61 23.38
N ARG A 149 0.77 23.66 23.33
CA ARG A 149 0.22 23.13 22.08
C ARG A 149 -0.50 24.20 21.25
N GLN A 150 -1.26 25.10 21.87
CA GLN A 150 -1.91 26.21 21.17
C GLN A 150 -0.88 27.17 20.58
N ARG A 151 0.18 27.48 21.32
CA ARG A 151 1.29 28.33 20.88
C ARG A 151 2.03 27.71 19.69
N ILE A 152 2.41 26.44 19.77
CA ILE A 152 3.04 25.69 18.66
C ILE A 152 2.09 25.62 17.45
N GLY A 153 0.78 25.47 17.68
CA GLY A 153 -0.23 25.46 16.63
C GLY A 153 -0.34 26.76 15.82
N GLY A 154 0.05 27.90 16.39
CA GLY A 154 0.16 29.17 15.66
C GLY A 154 1.27 29.14 14.61
N GLU A 155 2.37 28.43 14.89
CA GLU A 155 3.57 28.35 14.05
C GLU A 155 3.52 27.17 13.04
N ILE A 156 2.39 26.46 12.93
CA ILE A 156 2.26 25.21 12.16
C ILE A 156 2.81 25.28 10.72
N ARG A 157 2.70 26.44 10.06
CA ARG A 157 3.22 26.65 8.70
C ARG A 157 4.74 26.54 8.61
N ARG A 158 5.48 26.98 9.65
CA ARG A 158 6.95 26.88 9.71
C ARG A 158 7.37 25.42 9.88
N LEU A 159 6.67 24.69 10.75
CA LEU A 159 6.88 23.26 10.94
C LEU A 159 6.54 22.44 9.68
N GLN A 160 5.50 22.82 8.93
CA GLN A 160 5.18 22.19 7.64
C GLN A 160 6.26 22.47 6.58
N ALA A 161 6.69 23.72 6.42
CA ALA A 161 7.76 24.07 5.47
C ALA A 161 9.10 23.37 5.82
N LEU A 162 9.45 23.31 7.10
CA LEU A 162 10.61 22.55 7.57
C LEU A 162 10.48 21.05 7.27
N ALA A 163 9.31 20.45 7.50
CA ALA A 163 9.07 19.04 7.19
C ALA A 163 9.13 18.73 5.68
N GLU A 164 8.57 19.62 4.84
CA GLU A 164 8.66 19.53 3.37
C GLU A 164 10.12 19.62 2.90
N ALA A 165 10.89 20.58 3.40
CA ALA A 165 12.30 20.75 3.06
C ALA A 165 13.18 19.57 3.52
N VAL A 166 12.93 19.02 4.72
CA VAL A 166 13.60 17.81 5.22
C VAL A 166 13.24 16.58 4.38
N ALA A 167 11.99 16.44 3.95
CA ALA A 167 11.57 15.36 3.06
C ALA A 167 12.21 15.47 1.67
N GLU A 168 12.36 16.68 1.11
CA GLU A 168 13.06 16.89 -0.16
C GLU A 168 14.56 16.53 -0.05
N ILE A 169 15.21 16.89 1.08
CA ILE A 169 16.59 16.46 1.38
C ILE A 169 16.71 14.94 1.46
N ASP A 170 15.78 14.26 2.15
CA ASP A 170 15.81 12.79 2.29
C ASP A 170 15.56 12.07 0.96
N VAL A 171 14.70 12.61 0.09
CA VAL A 171 14.53 12.14 -1.29
C VAL A 171 15.84 12.32 -2.06
N TYR A 172 16.46 13.49 -2.10
CA TYR A 172 17.74 13.68 -2.81
C TYR A 172 18.85 12.79 -2.26
N GLN A 173 18.92 12.60 -0.94
CA GLN A 173 19.88 11.70 -0.28
C GLN A 173 19.65 10.26 -0.73
N SER A 174 18.41 9.78 -0.67
CA SER A 174 18.02 8.42 -1.09
C SER A 174 18.30 8.16 -2.58
N LEU A 175 17.94 9.10 -3.46
CA LEU A 175 18.21 9.01 -4.90
C LEU A 175 19.72 9.00 -5.18
N ALA A 176 20.52 9.82 -4.48
CA ALA A 176 21.96 9.83 -4.62
C ALA A 176 22.61 8.53 -4.09
N ALA A 177 22.14 8.01 -2.95
CA ALA A 177 22.66 6.80 -2.32
C ALA A 177 22.44 5.55 -3.20
N VAL A 178 21.22 5.33 -3.70
CA VAL A 178 20.95 4.20 -4.61
C VAL A 178 21.73 4.33 -5.92
N SER A 179 21.85 5.56 -6.45
CA SER A 179 22.56 5.83 -7.70
C SER A 179 24.05 5.56 -7.59
N ALA A 180 24.68 5.95 -6.48
CA ALA A 180 26.08 5.64 -6.20
C ALA A 180 26.29 4.13 -6.01
N ALA A 181 25.45 3.47 -5.21
CA ALA A 181 25.57 2.05 -4.90
C ALA A 181 25.36 1.12 -6.13
N ARG A 182 24.40 1.45 -7.00
CA ARG A 182 24.03 0.66 -8.19
C ARG A 182 24.66 1.17 -9.50
N ARG A 183 25.56 2.14 -9.43
CA ARG A 183 26.23 2.78 -10.58
C ARG A 183 25.21 3.24 -11.64
N TYR A 184 24.25 4.05 -11.20
CA TYR A 184 23.32 4.72 -12.10
C TYR A 184 23.95 5.99 -12.66
N VAL A 185 23.50 6.42 -13.85
CA VAL A 185 24.08 7.55 -14.58
C VAL A 185 23.06 8.66 -14.78
N ARG A 186 23.54 9.92 -14.76
CA ARG A 186 22.67 11.07 -15.00
C ARG A 186 22.13 11.03 -16.43
N PRO A 187 20.81 10.97 -16.66
CA PRO A 187 20.25 11.07 -18.01
C PRO A 187 20.42 12.48 -18.57
N ALA A 188 20.56 12.58 -19.89
CA ALA A 188 20.39 13.81 -20.63
C ALA A 188 18.94 13.93 -21.13
N PHE A 189 18.33 15.10 -21.02
CA PHE A 189 17.06 15.41 -21.66
C PHE A 189 17.29 16.16 -22.98
N THR A 190 16.55 15.77 -24.02
CA THR A 190 16.61 16.36 -25.37
C THR A 190 15.29 17.00 -25.78
N GLU A 191 15.36 18.04 -26.59
CA GLU A 191 14.18 18.61 -27.26
C GLU A 191 13.76 17.77 -28.48
N GLN A 192 14.72 17.07 -29.12
CA GLN A 192 14.43 16.03 -30.10
C GLN A 192 13.63 14.89 -29.48
N LEU A 193 12.74 14.29 -30.26
CA LEU A 193 12.00 13.08 -29.89
C LEU A 193 12.86 11.81 -29.99
N ASP A 194 14.15 11.86 -29.67
CA ASP A 194 15.11 10.75 -29.81
C ASP A 194 15.48 10.14 -28.44
N MET A 195 15.36 8.81 -28.31
CA MET A 195 15.62 8.08 -27.07
C MET A 195 16.72 7.05 -27.33
N HIS A 196 17.83 7.20 -26.59
CA HIS A 196 18.99 6.31 -26.62
C HIS A 196 19.34 5.92 -25.18
N ILE A 197 19.25 4.63 -24.86
CA ILE A 197 19.67 4.04 -23.59
C ILE A 197 20.73 3.00 -23.93
N ALA A 198 21.96 3.17 -23.45
CA ALA A 198 23.07 2.24 -23.67
C ALA A 198 23.25 1.35 -22.43
N GLU A 199 23.29 0.03 -22.61
CA GLU A 199 23.37 -0.99 -21.56
C GLU A 199 22.42 -0.70 -20.38
N GLY A 200 21.14 -0.49 -20.70
CA GLY A 200 20.06 -0.30 -19.73
C GLY A 200 19.75 -1.57 -18.94
N ARG A 201 19.40 -1.42 -17.66
CA ARG A 201 19.08 -2.52 -16.72
C ARG A 201 17.71 -2.29 -16.06
N HIS A 202 17.00 -3.35 -15.68
CA HIS A 202 15.71 -3.22 -14.99
C HIS A 202 15.93 -3.01 -13.49
N PRO A 203 15.62 -1.84 -12.90
CA PRO A 203 16.07 -1.47 -11.55
C PRO A 203 15.60 -2.44 -10.46
N VAL A 204 14.34 -2.88 -10.49
CA VAL A 204 13.81 -3.85 -9.50
C VAL A 204 14.39 -5.26 -9.67
N VAL A 205 14.50 -5.77 -10.91
CA VAL A 205 15.01 -7.14 -11.15
C VAL A 205 16.51 -7.22 -10.85
N GLU A 206 17.30 -6.21 -11.23
CA GLU A 206 18.71 -6.06 -10.82
C GLU A 206 18.85 -5.93 -9.28
N ALA A 207 17.86 -5.34 -8.61
CA ALA A 207 17.88 -5.23 -7.14
C ALA A 207 17.62 -6.58 -6.44
N VAL A 208 16.73 -7.40 -6.98
CA VAL A 208 16.28 -8.69 -6.41
C VAL A 208 17.16 -9.88 -6.81
N MET A 209 17.85 -9.83 -7.95
CA MET A 209 18.76 -10.90 -8.39
C MET A 209 19.97 -11.05 -7.45
N GLN A 210 19.95 -12.09 -6.62
CA GLN A 210 21.05 -12.41 -5.71
C GLN A 210 22.23 -13.03 -6.47
N GLY A 211 23.31 -12.26 -6.62
CA GLY A 211 24.63 -12.79 -7.04
C GLY A 211 24.76 -13.21 -8.51
N GLY A 212 23.85 -12.79 -9.40
CA GLY A 212 23.95 -13.01 -10.84
C GLY A 212 23.89 -11.71 -11.63
N ASP A 213 24.70 -11.59 -12.68
CA ASP A 213 24.72 -10.41 -13.55
C ASP A 213 23.38 -10.24 -14.29
N PHE A 214 22.78 -9.06 -14.21
CA PHE A 214 21.62 -8.70 -15.02
C PHE A 214 22.07 -8.42 -16.46
N MET A 215 21.47 -9.08 -17.46
CA MET A 215 21.80 -8.83 -18.86
C MET A 215 21.29 -7.46 -19.31
N ALA A 216 22.21 -6.51 -19.44
CA ALA A 216 21.91 -5.16 -19.86
C ALA A 216 21.60 -5.08 -21.36
N ASN A 217 20.77 -4.11 -21.74
CA ASN A 217 20.12 -4.04 -23.04
C ASN A 217 20.03 -2.60 -23.54
N ASP A 218 20.34 -2.41 -24.81
CA ASP A 218 20.26 -1.11 -25.48
C ASP A 218 18.84 -0.82 -25.95
N THR A 219 18.46 0.45 -25.94
CA THR A 219 17.22 0.96 -26.53
C THR A 219 17.56 2.12 -27.42
N GLU A 220 17.37 1.95 -28.72
CA GLU A 220 17.41 3.03 -29.70
C GLU A 220 16.00 3.18 -30.28
N LEU A 221 15.48 4.40 -30.16
CA LEU A 221 14.22 4.82 -30.75
C LEU A 221 14.41 6.24 -31.29
N THR A 222 14.37 6.45 -32.60
CA THR A 222 14.60 7.75 -33.24
C THR A 222 13.37 8.27 -33.98
N GLU A 223 13.20 9.60 -34.06
CA GLU A 223 12.06 10.23 -34.73
C GLU A 223 12.05 9.96 -36.25
N GLN A 224 13.24 9.87 -36.86
CA GLN A 224 13.41 9.76 -38.31
C GLN A 224 13.32 8.30 -38.80
N ASN A 225 13.99 7.37 -38.11
CA ASN A 225 14.24 6.02 -38.63
C ASN A 225 13.54 4.91 -37.85
N GLU A 226 13.37 5.05 -36.53
CA GLU A 226 13.02 3.92 -35.65
C GLU A 226 12.09 4.36 -34.51
N THR A 227 10.84 4.71 -34.80
CA THR A 227 9.87 5.10 -33.76
C THR A 227 9.27 3.91 -33.03
N MET A 228 9.36 2.70 -33.58
CA MET A 228 8.75 1.50 -33.04
C MET A 228 9.66 0.26 -33.12
N LEU A 229 9.76 -0.49 -32.02
CA LEU A 229 10.37 -1.82 -32.00
C LEU A 229 9.28 -2.89 -31.92
N LEU A 230 9.29 -3.84 -32.86
CA LEU A 230 8.48 -5.06 -32.81
C LEU A 230 9.35 -6.20 -32.26
N ILE A 231 9.02 -6.63 -31.04
CA ILE A 231 9.82 -7.52 -30.20
C ILE A 231 9.26 -8.94 -30.26
N THR A 232 10.04 -9.84 -30.85
CA THR A 232 9.68 -11.25 -31.03
C THR A 232 10.51 -12.17 -30.13
N GLY A 233 10.03 -13.41 -29.94
CA GLY A 233 10.76 -14.47 -29.24
C GLY A 233 10.06 -15.02 -27.99
N PRO A 234 10.69 -16.00 -27.31
CA PRO A 234 10.04 -16.81 -26.27
C PRO A 234 9.59 -16.00 -25.05
N ASN A 235 8.49 -16.40 -24.40
CA ASN A 235 7.92 -15.68 -23.26
C ASN A 235 8.92 -15.53 -22.09
N MET A 236 9.73 -16.57 -21.83
CA MET A 236 10.77 -16.57 -20.79
C MET A 236 12.07 -15.84 -21.19
N ALA A 237 12.18 -15.32 -22.43
CA ALA A 237 13.41 -14.69 -22.92
C ALA A 237 13.56 -13.21 -22.51
N GLY A 238 12.57 -12.63 -21.81
CA GLY A 238 12.70 -11.32 -21.17
C GLY A 238 11.98 -10.14 -21.86
N LYS A 239 11.11 -10.39 -22.85
CA LYS A 239 10.38 -9.35 -23.62
C LYS A 239 9.75 -8.28 -22.70
N SER A 240 8.88 -8.71 -21.79
CA SER A 240 8.17 -7.85 -20.84
C SER A 240 9.11 -7.12 -19.88
N THR A 241 10.22 -7.75 -19.47
CA THR A 241 11.24 -7.15 -18.61
C THR A 241 11.93 -5.99 -19.31
N TYR A 242 12.35 -6.15 -20.57
CA TYR A 242 12.95 -5.07 -21.36
C TYR A 242 11.99 -3.90 -21.56
N MET A 243 10.71 -4.14 -21.86
CA MET A 243 9.75 -3.06 -22.03
C MET A 243 9.47 -2.31 -20.71
N ARG A 244 9.30 -3.03 -19.59
CA ARG A 244 9.16 -2.43 -18.25
C ARG A 244 10.41 -1.64 -17.85
N GLN A 245 11.61 -2.10 -18.22
CA GLN A 245 12.86 -1.37 -18.03
C GLN A 245 12.83 0.01 -18.71
N VAL A 246 12.43 0.11 -19.98
CA VAL A 246 12.40 1.41 -20.70
C VAL A 246 11.40 2.39 -20.06
N ALA A 247 10.22 1.90 -19.64
CA ALA A 247 9.26 2.71 -18.90
C ALA A 247 9.82 3.20 -17.55
N LEU A 248 10.40 2.30 -16.76
CA LEU A 248 10.97 2.64 -15.45
C LEU A 248 12.16 3.59 -15.54
N ILE A 249 13.04 3.42 -16.54
CA ILE A 249 14.13 4.38 -16.82
C ILE A 249 13.58 5.76 -17.16
N SER A 250 12.51 5.83 -17.98
CA SER A 250 11.86 7.10 -18.34
C SER A 250 11.22 7.79 -17.13
N ILE A 251 10.55 7.03 -16.26
CA ILE A 251 9.98 7.55 -14.99
C ILE A 251 11.11 8.02 -14.06
N MET A 252 12.14 7.21 -13.85
CA MET A 252 13.28 7.54 -12.98
C MET A 252 13.99 8.83 -13.43
N ALA A 253 14.19 9.01 -14.73
CA ALA A 253 14.75 10.24 -15.28
C ALA A 253 13.87 11.46 -14.98
N GLN A 254 12.54 11.34 -15.17
CA GLN A 254 11.60 12.45 -15.01
C GLN A 254 11.28 12.81 -13.55
N ILE A 255 11.53 11.93 -12.58
CA ILE A 255 11.57 12.29 -11.14
C ILE A 255 12.94 12.82 -10.68
N GLY A 256 13.89 13.05 -11.60
CA GLY A 256 15.21 13.61 -11.30
C GLY A 256 16.25 12.59 -10.79
N CYS A 257 15.94 11.29 -10.78
CA CYS A 257 16.89 10.25 -10.40
C CYS A 257 17.91 9.97 -11.53
N PHE A 258 19.07 9.42 -11.17
CA PHE A 258 19.97 8.82 -12.16
C PHE A 258 19.44 7.44 -12.54
N VAL A 259 19.72 6.99 -13.76
CA VAL A 259 19.08 5.80 -14.33
C VAL A 259 20.01 4.58 -14.44
N PRO A 260 19.46 3.35 -14.33
CA PRO A 260 20.20 2.10 -14.52
C PRO A 260 20.60 1.89 -16.00
N ALA A 261 21.70 2.52 -16.42
CA ALA A 261 22.29 2.41 -17.75
C ALA A 261 23.82 2.62 -17.69
N GLU A 262 24.54 2.49 -18.82
CA GLU A 262 25.85 3.12 -19.00
C GLU A 262 25.69 4.58 -19.44
N ARG A 263 24.73 4.87 -20.33
CA ARG A 263 24.39 6.22 -20.81
C ARG A 263 22.90 6.29 -21.12
N ALA A 264 22.28 7.46 -20.93
CA ALA A 264 20.89 7.69 -21.33
C ALA A 264 20.69 9.12 -21.85
N SER A 265 19.98 9.24 -22.98
CA SER A 265 19.51 10.49 -23.56
C SER A 265 18.07 10.28 -24.03
N MET A 266 17.13 11.16 -23.67
CA MET A 266 15.71 10.95 -23.99
C MET A 266 14.88 12.23 -24.00
N PRO A 267 13.74 12.27 -24.73
CA PRO A 267 12.79 13.36 -24.62
C PRO A 267 12.07 13.33 -23.27
N ILE A 268 11.44 14.45 -22.92
CA ILE A 268 10.35 14.43 -21.94
C ILE A 268 9.16 13.69 -22.57
N VAL A 269 8.80 12.56 -21.96
CA VAL A 269 7.63 11.74 -22.29
C VAL A 269 6.40 12.30 -21.55
N ASP A 270 5.32 12.59 -22.27
CA ASP A 270 4.12 13.23 -21.70
C ASP A 270 3.18 12.22 -21.02
N ARG A 271 3.10 10.99 -21.55
CA ARG A 271 2.32 9.86 -21.02
C ARG A 271 3.01 8.55 -21.35
N ILE A 272 2.91 7.57 -20.45
CA ILE A 272 3.29 6.18 -20.71
C ILE A 272 1.99 5.35 -20.71
N PHE A 273 1.74 4.62 -21.79
CA PHE A 273 0.62 3.68 -21.90
C PHE A 273 1.17 2.25 -21.86
N THR A 274 0.61 1.40 -21.01
CA THR A 274 1.10 0.02 -20.82
C THR A 274 -0.04 -0.98 -20.88
N ARG A 275 -0.19 -1.69 -22.00
CA ARG A 275 -0.95 -2.94 -22.03
C ARG A 275 0.01 -4.10 -21.79
N ILE A 276 0.17 -4.52 -20.53
CA ILE A 276 1.08 -5.60 -20.14
C ILE A 276 0.34 -6.60 -19.25
N GLY A 277 -0.39 -7.53 -19.88
CA GLY A 277 -1.01 -8.71 -19.26
C GLY A 277 -1.84 -8.44 -18.00
N ALA A 278 -3.15 -8.20 -18.15
CA ALA A 278 -4.06 -8.14 -17.01
C ALA A 278 -4.16 -9.50 -16.28
N ALA A 279 -4.35 -9.44 -14.96
CA ALA A 279 -5.03 -10.51 -14.23
C ALA A 279 -6.54 -10.40 -14.48
N ASP A 280 -7.27 -11.52 -14.37
CA ASP A 280 -8.71 -11.56 -14.67
C ASP A 280 -9.53 -10.67 -13.73
N ASP A 281 -10.29 -9.72 -14.27
CA ASP A 281 -11.38 -9.07 -13.52
C ASP A 281 -12.63 -9.96 -13.54
N LEU A 282 -12.57 -11.03 -12.75
CA LEU A 282 -13.67 -11.96 -12.53
C LEU A 282 -14.86 -11.31 -11.78
N ILE A 283 -14.72 -10.08 -11.28
CA ILE A 283 -15.71 -9.38 -10.45
C ILE A 283 -16.52 -8.39 -11.29
N GLY A 284 -15.88 -7.65 -12.20
CA GLY A 284 -16.52 -6.74 -13.16
C GLY A 284 -17.22 -7.44 -14.34
N GLY A 285 -17.05 -8.75 -14.49
CA GLY A 285 -17.73 -9.57 -15.50
C GLY A 285 -17.32 -9.27 -16.94
N GLN A 286 -16.21 -8.56 -17.15
CA GLN A 286 -15.64 -8.27 -18.47
C GLN A 286 -14.73 -9.41 -18.91
N SER A 287 -14.69 -9.71 -20.22
CA SER A 287 -13.65 -10.60 -20.74
C SER A 287 -12.29 -9.89 -20.74
N THR A 288 -11.21 -10.64 -20.56
CA THR A 288 -9.83 -10.14 -20.67
C THR A 288 -9.59 -9.41 -21.99
N PHE A 289 -10.20 -9.90 -23.08
CA PHE A 289 -10.17 -9.26 -24.39
C PHE A 289 -10.93 -7.92 -24.44
N MET A 290 -12.06 -7.78 -23.74
CA MET A 290 -12.78 -6.50 -23.66
C MET A 290 -11.96 -5.45 -22.90
N VAL A 291 -11.32 -5.84 -21.79
CA VAL A 291 -10.37 -4.98 -21.05
C VAL A 291 -9.17 -4.60 -21.94
N GLU A 292 -8.65 -5.53 -22.75
CA GLU A 292 -7.63 -5.23 -23.76
C GLU A 292 -8.07 -4.16 -24.76
N MET A 293 -9.29 -4.25 -25.28
CA MET A 293 -9.81 -3.25 -26.22
C MET A 293 -10.07 -1.89 -25.54
N MET A 294 -10.43 -1.87 -24.26
CA MET A 294 -10.56 -0.62 -23.48
C MET A 294 -9.20 0.06 -23.23
N ASP A 295 -8.16 -0.69 -22.84
CA ASP A 295 -6.79 -0.16 -22.70
C ASP A 295 -6.30 0.49 -24.01
N ILE A 296 -6.56 -0.19 -25.15
CA ILE A 296 -6.19 0.28 -26.48
C ILE A 296 -7.05 1.48 -26.93
N GLN A 297 -8.34 1.55 -26.57
CA GLN A 297 -9.18 2.72 -26.81
C GLN A 297 -8.65 3.95 -26.07
N VAL A 298 -8.33 3.83 -24.78
CA VAL A 298 -7.79 4.95 -23.98
C VAL A 298 -6.42 5.38 -24.52
N MET A 299 -5.58 4.43 -24.93
CA MET A 299 -4.29 4.72 -25.56
C MET A 299 -4.47 5.48 -26.89
N THR A 300 -5.32 4.99 -27.80
CA THR A 300 -5.53 5.64 -29.10
C THR A 300 -6.22 7.00 -29.00
N GLU A 301 -7.02 7.26 -27.96
CA GLU A 301 -7.67 8.56 -27.73
C GLU A 301 -6.74 9.60 -27.06
N LYS A 302 -5.79 9.17 -26.21
CA LYS A 302 -5.01 10.08 -25.34
C LYS A 302 -3.51 10.16 -25.64
N ALA A 303 -2.96 9.26 -26.44
CA ALA A 303 -1.54 9.28 -26.79
C ALA A 303 -1.20 10.43 -27.74
N THR A 304 -0.04 11.04 -27.53
CA THR A 304 0.52 12.08 -28.40
C THR A 304 1.84 11.60 -28.98
N ARG A 305 2.40 12.37 -29.92
CA ARG A 305 3.72 12.10 -30.49
C ARG A 305 4.87 12.08 -29.46
N ARG A 306 4.67 12.66 -28.26
CA ARG A 306 5.61 12.62 -27.12
C ARG A 306 5.37 11.43 -26.17
N SER A 307 4.33 10.62 -26.38
CA SER A 307 4.03 9.49 -25.49
C SER A 307 4.92 8.27 -25.76
N LEU A 308 5.05 7.40 -24.75
CA LEU A 308 5.62 6.07 -24.87
C LEU A 308 4.49 5.03 -24.76
N VAL A 309 4.32 4.22 -25.79
CA VAL A 309 3.33 3.13 -25.86
C VAL A 309 4.04 1.80 -25.67
N ILE A 310 3.52 0.95 -24.79
CA ILE A 310 3.99 -0.42 -24.56
C ILE A 310 2.80 -1.37 -24.70
N ILE A 311 2.94 -2.34 -25.58
CA ILE A 311 1.94 -3.37 -25.86
C ILE A 311 2.62 -4.73 -25.75
N ASP A 312 2.15 -5.60 -24.86
CA ASP A 312 2.69 -6.94 -24.64
C ASP A 312 1.67 -8.00 -25.05
N GLU A 313 1.94 -8.69 -26.16
CA GLU A 313 1.24 -9.91 -26.60
C GLU A 313 -0.28 -9.74 -26.82
N LEU A 314 -0.70 -8.55 -27.26
CA LEU A 314 -2.08 -8.17 -27.58
C LEU A 314 -2.79 -9.18 -28.51
N GLY A 315 -4.09 -9.39 -28.30
CA GLY A 315 -4.93 -10.20 -29.18
C GLY A 315 -5.02 -11.68 -28.78
N ARG A 316 -4.43 -12.09 -27.65
CA ARG A 316 -4.49 -13.48 -27.15
C ARG A 316 -5.86 -13.91 -26.63
N GLY A 317 -6.73 -12.98 -26.26
CA GLY A 317 -8.05 -13.27 -25.70
C GLY A 317 -9.14 -13.67 -26.71
N THR A 318 -8.82 -13.86 -27.99
CA THR A 318 -9.78 -14.20 -29.06
C THR A 318 -9.17 -15.17 -30.09
N SER A 319 -9.87 -15.44 -31.20
CA SER A 319 -9.36 -16.29 -32.28
C SER A 319 -8.06 -15.73 -32.89
N THR A 320 -7.14 -16.62 -33.29
CA THR A 320 -5.81 -16.25 -33.79
C THR A 320 -5.87 -15.22 -34.93
N SER A 321 -6.77 -15.42 -35.89
CA SER A 321 -6.90 -14.54 -37.06
C SER A 321 -7.44 -13.16 -36.71
N GLU A 322 -8.43 -13.06 -35.82
CA GLU A 322 -8.96 -11.77 -35.36
C GLU A 322 -7.96 -11.05 -34.46
N GLY A 323 -7.33 -11.77 -33.52
CA GLY A 323 -6.32 -11.25 -32.62
C GLY A 323 -5.11 -10.68 -33.36
N MET A 324 -4.61 -11.40 -34.37
CA MET A 324 -3.54 -10.94 -35.25
C MET A 324 -3.97 -9.74 -36.10
N SER A 325 -5.18 -9.75 -36.68
CA SER A 325 -5.69 -8.64 -37.50
C SER A 325 -5.86 -7.35 -36.68
N ILE A 326 -6.35 -7.47 -35.45
CA ILE A 326 -6.52 -6.33 -34.52
C ILE A 326 -5.16 -5.85 -34.03
N ALA A 327 -4.24 -6.75 -33.67
CA ALA A 327 -2.87 -6.37 -33.31
C ALA A 327 -2.17 -5.62 -34.46
N GLN A 328 -2.28 -6.10 -35.70
CA GLN A 328 -1.77 -5.40 -36.88
C GLN A 328 -2.40 -4.01 -37.03
N ALA A 329 -3.72 -3.89 -36.99
CA ALA A 329 -4.40 -2.61 -37.17
C ALA A 329 -4.05 -1.58 -36.08
N VAL A 330 -3.84 -2.03 -34.83
CA VAL A 330 -3.36 -1.18 -33.72
C VAL A 330 -1.91 -0.74 -33.94
N VAL A 331 -1.03 -1.64 -34.39
CA VAL A 331 0.36 -1.32 -34.72
C VAL A 331 0.44 -0.31 -35.87
N GLU A 332 -0.33 -0.50 -36.95
CA GLU A 332 -0.45 0.44 -38.06
C GLU A 332 -0.97 1.81 -37.57
N TYR A 333 -1.99 1.84 -36.72
CA TYR A 333 -2.53 3.10 -36.17
C TYR A 333 -1.51 3.85 -35.30
N VAL A 334 -0.81 3.16 -34.40
CA VAL A 334 0.23 3.78 -33.55
C VAL A 334 1.39 4.30 -34.41
N HIS A 335 1.81 3.57 -35.45
CA HIS A 335 2.87 3.98 -36.37
C HIS A 335 2.48 5.19 -37.24
N ASP A 336 1.32 5.15 -37.91
CA ASP A 336 0.93 6.12 -38.94
C ASP A 336 0.10 7.31 -38.43
N ARG A 337 -0.75 7.12 -37.41
CA ARG A 337 -1.65 8.17 -36.91
C ARG A 337 -1.09 8.90 -35.69
N ILE A 338 -0.51 8.16 -34.75
CA ILE A 338 0.03 8.74 -33.50
C ILE A 338 1.51 9.13 -33.69
N GLY A 339 2.30 8.28 -34.35
CA GLY A 339 3.71 8.53 -34.66
C GLY A 339 4.61 8.69 -33.43
N CYS A 340 4.20 8.11 -32.31
CA CYS A 340 4.88 8.18 -31.01
C CYS A 340 5.93 7.07 -30.84
N LYS A 341 6.58 6.99 -29.68
CA LYS A 341 7.49 5.90 -29.36
C LYS A 341 6.73 4.66 -28.95
N ALA A 342 7.05 3.51 -29.54
CA ALA A 342 6.34 2.27 -29.25
C ALA A 342 7.27 1.06 -29.07
N LEU A 343 7.00 0.27 -28.03
CA LEU A 343 7.55 -1.08 -27.86
C LEU A 343 6.38 -2.07 -27.93
N VAL A 344 6.38 -2.91 -28.96
CA VAL A 344 5.30 -3.88 -29.20
C VAL A 344 5.90 -5.27 -29.16
N SER A 345 5.51 -6.07 -28.17
CA SER A 345 5.84 -7.48 -28.08
C SER A 345 4.74 -8.32 -28.72
N THR A 346 5.12 -9.29 -29.55
CA THR A 346 4.18 -10.19 -30.23
C THR A 346 4.59 -11.65 -30.13
N HIS A 347 3.61 -12.51 -30.37
CA HIS A 347 3.74 -13.96 -30.56
C HIS A 347 3.21 -14.42 -31.92
N PHE A 348 2.53 -13.54 -32.66
CA PHE A 348 2.27 -13.67 -34.09
C PHE A 348 3.58 -13.31 -34.82
N HIS A 349 4.28 -14.33 -35.33
CA HIS A 349 5.55 -14.15 -36.06
C HIS A 349 5.32 -13.52 -37.44
N GLU A 350 4.12 -13.68 -37.99
CA GLU A 350 3.63 -13.15 -39.26
C GLU A 350 3.73 -11.62 -39.31
N LEU A 351 3.52 -10.95 -38.16
CA LEU A 351 3.63 -9.50 -38.03
C LEU A 351 5.07 -8.97 -38.24
N ALA A 352 6.10 -9.82 -38.27
CA ALA A 352 7.45 -9.40 -38.64
C ALA A 352 7.50 -8.77 -40.05
N HIS A 353 6.65 -9.19 -40.97
CA HIS A 353 6.54 -8.60 -42.32
C HIS A 353 6.00 -7.16 -42.33
N MET A 354 5.54 -6.63 -41.20
CA MET A 354 5.17 -5.22 -41.10
C MET A 354 6.39 -4.30 -41.25
N ALA A 355 7.60 -4.75 -40.89
CA ALA A 355 8.84 -3.97 -41.08
C ALA A 355 9.16 -3.72 -42.57
N ASP A 356 8.72 -4.61 -43.47
CA ASP A 356 8.88 -4.45 -44.92
C ASP A 356 7.98 -3.32 -45.49
N ARG A 357 7.01 -2.83 -44.70
CA ARG A 357 5.96 -1.87 -45.12
C ARG A 357 5.88 -0.60 -44.26
N LEU A 358 6.25 -0.66 -42.98
CA LEU A 358 6.19 0.45 -42.03
C LEU A 358 7.61 0.98 -41.76
N PRO A 359 8.05 2.07 -42.43
CA PRO A 359 9.46 2.46 -42.51
C PRO A 359 10.10 2.94 -41.20
N ARG A 360 9.34 3.03 -40.09
CA ARG A 360 9.87 3.33 -38.75
C ARG A 360 9.59 2.21 -37.73
N LEU A 361 9.21 1.02 -38.20
CA LEU A 361 9.07 -0.20 -37.39
C LEU A 361 10.27 -1.10 -37.65
N LYS A 362 10.99 -1.47 -36.59
CA LYS A 362 12.16 -2.36 -36.64
C LYS A 362 11.89 -3.66 -35.90
N ASN A 363 12.14 -4.78 -36.57
CA ASN A 363 12.12 -6.09 -35.94
C ASN A 363 13.34 -6.27 -35.03
N VAL A 364 13.08 -6.69 -33.80
CA VAL A 364 14.08 -7.13 -32.83
C VAL A 364 13.62 -8.42 -32.16
N CYS A 365 14.55 -9.23 -31.67
CA CYS A 365 14.23 -10.45 -30.95
C CYS A 365 15.14 -10.65 -29.74
N MET A 366 14.65 -11.39 -28.74
CA MET A 366 15.49 -11.80 -27.62
C MET A 366 16.38 -12.97 -28.03
N ALA A 367 17.69 -12.80 -27.89
CA ALA A 367 18.67 -13.77 -28.36
C ALA A 367 18.55 -15.13 -27.64
N VAL A 368 18.62 -16.18 -28.45
CA VAL A 368 18.48 -17.59 -28.05
C VAL A 368 19.72 -18.35 -28.53
N GLN A 369 20.38 -19.09 -27.65
CA GLN A 369 21.51 -19.94 -28.00
C GLN A 369 21.13 -21.41 -27.89
N GLU A 370 21.17 -22.14 -29.00
CA GLU A 370 21.03 -23.59 -29.01
C GLU A 370 22.39 -24.29 -28.79
N SER A 371 22.38 -25.44 -28.12
CA SER A 371 23.55 -26.27 -27.86
C SER A 371 23.13 -27.73 -27.69
N GLY A 372 23.03 -28.45 -28.81
CA GLY A 372 22.47 -29.79 -28.85
C GLY A 372 20.99 -29.78 -28.45
N ASN A 373 20.63 -30.50 -27.39
CA ASN A 373 19.26 -30.54 -26.86
C ASN A 373 18.97 -29.44 -25.81
N GLN A 374 19.92 -28.56 -25.52
CA GLN A 374 19.74 -27.44 -24.59
C GLN A 374 19.60 -26.11 -25.34
N VAL A 375 18.71 -25.25 -24.86
CA VAL A 375 18.52 -23.89 -25.38
C VAL A 375 18.61 -22.91 -24.21
N THR A 376 19.49 -21.92 -24.33
CA THR A 376 19.72 -20.89 -23.32
C THR A 376 19.17 -19.56 -23.81
N PHE A 377 18.24 -18.97 -23.04
CA PHE A 377 17.76 -17.61 -23.30
C PHE A 377 18.80 -16.61 -22.79
N LEU A 378 19.48 -15.92 -23.70
CA LEU A 378 20.57 -15.00 -23.35
C LEU A 378 20.07 -13.68 -22.75
N ARG A 379 18.79 -13.34 -22.96
CA ARG A 379 18.13 -12.09 -22.50
C ARG A 379 18.79 -10.80 -23.02
N LYS A 380 19.61 -10.88 -24.08
CA LYS A 380 20.12 -9.74 -24.84
C LYS A 380 19.26 -9.56 -26.10
N LEU A 381 18.83 -8.34 -26.36
CA LEU A 381 18.06 -7.94 -27.53
C LEU A 381 18.99 -7.85 -28.75
N ILE A 382 18.56 -8.40 -29.88
CA ILE A 382 19.29 -8.36 -31.16
C ILE A 382 18.36 -7.91 -32.29
N SER A 383 18.93 -7.38 -33.38
CA SER A 383 18.17 -6.96 -34.56
C SER A 383 17.72 -8.16 -35.40
N GLY A 384 16.52 -8.08 -35.98
CA GLY A 384 15.89 -9.14 -36.75
C GLY A 384 14.70 -9.79 -36.02
N ALA A 385 13.90 -10.56 -36.75
CA ALA A 385 12.79 -11.32 -36.18
C ALA A 385 13.24 -12.71 -35.67
N ALA A 386 12.54 -13.27 -34.69
CA ALA A 386 12.75 -14.64 -34.24
C ALA A 386 12.32 -15.64 -35.34
N SER A 387 13.25 -16.46 -35.82
CA SER A 387 13.07 -17.41 -36.93
C SER A 387 12.16 -18.60 -36.62
N THR A 388 11.94 -18.92 -35.35
CA THR A 388 11.16 -20.09 -34.90
C THR A 388 10.44 -19.79 -33.57
N SER A 389 9.35 -20.51 -33.31
CA SER A 389 8.66 -20.50 -32.02
C SER A 389 9.16 -21.64 -31.13
N TYR A 390 9.62 -21.30 -29.91
CA TYR A 390 10.20 -22.25 -28.97
C TYR A 390 9.18 -22.86 -27.99
N GLY A 391 7.87 -22.71 -28.25
CA GLY A 391 6.82 -23.16 -27.32
C GLY A 391 6.90 -24.65 -26.95
N ILE A 392 7.11 -25.52 -27.95
CA ILE A 392 7.29 -26.98 -27.74
C ILE A 392 8.58 -27.27 -26.94
N TYR A 393 9.63 -26.48 -27.14
CA TYR A 393 10.87 -26.60 -26.37
C TYR A 393 10.68 -26.19 -24.90
N CYS A 394 9.96 -25.10 -24.64
CA CYS A 394 9.59 -24.69 -23.27
C CYS A 394 8.77 -25.77 -22.56
N ALA A 395 7.89 -26.49 -23.27
CA ALA A 395 7.17 -27.64 -22.72
C ALA A 395 8.12 -28.81 -22.36
N ARG A 396 9.16 -29.07 -23.15
CA ARG A 396 10.21 -30.06 -22.81
C ARG A 396 10.98 -29.62 -21.55
N LEU A 397 11.34 -28.35 -21.42
CA LEU A 397 11.98 -27.82 -20.20
C LEU A 397 11.08 -27.91 -18.96
N ALA A 398 9.76 -27.76 -19.12
CA ALA A 398 8.77 -27.97 -18.06
C ALA A 398 8.58 -29.45 -17.67
N GLY A 399 9.32 -30.39 -18.30
CA GLY A 399 9.30 -31.81 -17.96
C GLY A 399 8.14 -32.60 -18.56
N LEU A 400 7.46 -32.10 -19.61
CA LEU A 400 6.42 -32.87 -20.27
C LEU A 400 7.01 -34.11 -20.98
N PRO A 401 6.34 -35.29 -20.91
CA PRO A 401 6.83 -36.52 -21.52
C PRO A 401 7.14 -36.40 -23.02
N ASP A 402 8.26 -37.00 -23.46
CA ASP A 402 8.71 -36.95 -24.86
C ASP A 402 7.67 -37.43 -25.87
N GLN A 403 6.73 -38.31 -25.48
CA GLN A 403 5.60 -38.71 -26.34
C GLN A 403 4.72 -37.52 -26.74
N ILE A 404 4.47 -36.58 -25.83
CA ILE A 404 3.71 -35.35 -26.09
C ILE A 404 4.57 -34.40 -26.93
N ILE A 405 5.84 -34.23 -26.57
CA ILE A 405 6.77 -33.33 -27.27
C ILE A 405 6.96 -33.74 -28.73
N ASN A 406 7.21 -35.03 -29.00
CA ASN A 406 7.37 -35.56 -30.35
C ASN A 406 6.08 -35.41 -31.15
N ARG A 407 4.92 -35.74 -30.56
CA ARG A 407 3.62 -35.56 -31.23
C ARG A 407 3.31 -34.10 -31.54
N ALA A 408 3.73 -33.16 -30.69
CA ALA A 408 3.60 -31.73 -30.95
C ALA A 408 4.47 -31.28 -32.14
N TYR A 409 5.71 -31.78 -32.26
CA TYR A 409 6.55 -31.50 -33.43
C TYR A 409 6.00 -32.12 -34.73
N ASP A 410 5.40 -33.31 -34.66
CA ASP A 410 4.73 -33.92 -35.82
C ASP A 410 3.51 -33.10 -36.28
N LEU A 411 2.72 -32.58 -35.33
CA LEU A 411 1.58 -31.71 -35.62
C LEU A 411 2.01 -30.36 -36.19
N LEU A 412 3.03 -29.72 -35.61
CA LEU A 412 3.54 -28.43 -36.09
C LEU A 412 3.93 -28.50 -37.57
N LYS A 413 4.68 -29.53 -37.97
CA LYS A 413 5.06 -29.78 -39.38
C LYS A 413 3.87 -29.96 -40.30
N GLN A 414 2.79 -30.60 -39.83
CA GLN A 414 1.57 -30.79 -40.62
C GLN A 414 0.90 -29.44 -40.92
N TYR A 415 0.82 -28.53 -39.94
CA TYR A 415 0.31 -27.18 -40.15
C TYR A 415 1.22 -26.37 -41.09
N GLU A 416 2.54 -26.37 -40.86
CA GLU A 416 3.54 -25.71 -41.73
C GLU A 416 3.41 -26.13 -43.21
N THR A 417 3.21 -27.43 -43.50
CA THR A 417 2.95 -27.88 -44.88
C THR A 417 1.60 -27.44 -45.43
N THR A 418 0.59 -27.25 -44.59
CA THR A 418 -0.78 -26.92 -45.05
C THR A 418 -0.89 -25.46 -45.47
N ASP A 419 -0.29 -24.54 -44.71
CA ASP A 419 -0.34 -23.10 -45.02
C ASP A 419 0.49 -22.73 -46.27
N HIS A 420 1.54 -23.51 -46.57
CA HIS A 420 2.35 -23.35 -47.78
C HIS A 420 1.67 -23.81 -49.09
N GLU A 421 0.65 -24.68 -49.03
CA GLU A 421 -0.11 -25.08 -50.23
C GLU A 421 -1.30 -24.15 -50.54
N GLY A 422 -1.68 -23.25 -49.62
CA GLY A 422 -2.85 -22.37 -49.76
C GLY A 422 -2.61 -20.95 -50.32
N THR A 423 -1.37 -20.49 -50.44
CA THR A 423 -1.04 -19.06 -50.53
C THR A 423 -0.86 -18.51 -51.96
N THR A 424 -1.92 -18.53 -52.77
CA THR A 424 -1.99 -17.77 -54.06
C THR A 424 -3.14 -16.76 -54.12
N HIS A 425 -3.31 -15.95 -53.07
CA HIS A 425 -4.25 -14.82 -53.08
C HIS A 425 -3.61 -13.54 -53.65
N ALA A 426 -3.62 -13.42 -54.98
CA ALA A 426 -3.49 -12.13 -55.64
C ALA A 426 -4.77 -11.30 -55.41
N PHE A 427 -4.64 -10.09 -54.85
CA PHE A 427 -5.76 -9.20 -54.57
C PHE A 427 -6.49 -8.76 -55.86
N PRO A 428 -7.79 -9.07 -56.04
CA PRO A 428 -8.60 -8.48 -57.10
C PRO A 428 -9.11 -7.09 -56.66
N SER A 429 -8.91 -6.07 -57.48
CA SER A 429 -9.41 -4.72 -57.21
C SER A 429 -10.91 -4.59 -57.45
N THR A 430 -11.64 -4.21 -56.41
CA THR A 430 -12.91 -3.45 -56.41
C THR A 430 -13.95 -3.77 -57.52
N SER A 431 -14.97 -4.55 -57.17
CA SER A 431 -16.30 -4.43 -57.77
C SER A 431 -17.39 -4.63 -56.69
N GLN A 432 -18.48 -3.89 -56.79
CA GLN A 432 -19.60 -3.97 -55.84
C GLN A 432 -20.53 -5.12 -56.22
N GLN A 433 -20.85 -6.00 -55.26
CA GLN A 433 -22.01 -6.90 -55.36
C GLN A 433 -22.50 -7.29 -53.95
N GLU A 434 -23.76 -7.00 -53.68
CA GLU A 434 -24.45 -7.42 -52.45
C GLU A 434 -24.90 -8.88 -52.59
N LEU A 435 -24.69 -9.69 -51.54
CA LEU A 435 -25.19 -11.05 -51.42
C LEU A 435 -25.71 -11.30 -49.99
N PRO A 436 -26.66 -12.25 -49.80
CA PRO A 436 -27.69 -12.11 -48.77
C PRO A 436 -27.26 -12.54 -47.36
N VAL A 437 -27.88 -11.91 -46.36
CA VAL A 437 -27.78 -12.27 -44.95
C VAL A 437 -28.58 -13.55 -44.67
N ASN A 438 -27.88 -14.66 -44.51
CA ASN A 438 -28.45 -15.85 -43.86
C ASN A 438 -28.25 -15.75 -42.35
N HIS A 439 -29.35 -15.72 -41.59
CA HIS A 439 -29.30 -15.92 -40.15
C HIS A 439 -28.85 -17.35 -39.85
N VAL A 440 -27.91 -17.50 -38.91
CA VAL A 440 -27.63 -18.77 -38.23
C VAL A 440 -28.19 -18.63 -36.82
N GLU A 441 -29.21 -19.42 -36.50
CA GLU A 441 -29.83 -19.40 -35.17
C GLU A 441 -28.91 -20.04 -34.12
N GLN A 442 -28.76 -19.36 -32.99
CA GLN A 442 -27.95 -19.83 -31.87
C GLN A 442 -28.82 -20.69 -30.93
N LEU A 443 -28.48 -21.98 -30.79
CA LEU A 443 -29.23 -22.93 -29.97
C LEU A 443 -29.19 -22.53 -28.47
N SER A 444 -30.34 -22.14 -27.93
CA SER A 444 -30.52 -21.83 -26.51
C SER A 444 -30.70 -23.12 -25.68
N LEU A 445 -29.70 -23.46 -24.87
CA LEU A 445 -29.66 -24.73 -24.13
C LEU A 445 -30.50 -24.76 -22.83
N PHE A 446 -31.24 -23.69 -22.52
CA PHE A 446 -32.14 -23.63 -21.37
C PHE A 446 -33.50 -23.05 -21.76
N GLY A 447 -34.51 -23.92 -21.85
CA GLY A 447 -35.88 -23.53 -22.12
C GLY A 447 -36.65 -23.18 -20.84
N LEU A 448 -37.10 -21.93 -20.77
CA LEU A 448 -38.29 -21.53 -20.02
C LEU A 448 -39.15 -20.71 -20.97
N ASP A 449 -40.47 -20.92 -20.91
CA ASP A 449 -41.39 -20.58 -22.00
C ASP A 449 -42.51 -19.64 -21.53
N GLN A 450 -42.90 -18.70 -22.40
CA GLN A 450 -44.01 -17.75 -22.27
C GLN A 450 -43.90 -16.70 -21.13
N THR A 451 -44.49 -15.50 -21.20
CA THR A 451 -45.42 -14.90 -22.18
C THR A 451 -44.90 -13.55 -22.73
N ALA A 452 -45.53 -13.04 -23.81
CA ALA A 452 -45.18 -11.77 -24.45
C ALA A 452 -46.28 -10.70 -24.29
N VAL A 453 -45.88 -9.42 -24.31
CA VAL A 453 -46.68 -8.28 -24.81
C VAL A 453 -45.75 -7.38 -25.64
N SER A 454 -46.27 -6.77 -26.70
CA SER A 454 -45.52 -6.14 -27.78
C SER A 454 -45.35 -4.62 -27.67
N ALA A 455 -44.21 -4.14 -28.20
CA ALA A 455 -43.97 -2.90 -28.96
C ALA A 455 -44.76 -1.61 -28.62
N ASP A 456 -44.03 -0.51 -28.44
CA ASP A 456 -43.94 0.48 -29.53
C ASP A 456 -42.69 1.40 -29.43
N SER A 457 -42.49 2.25 -30.43
CA SER A 457 -41.44 3.28 -30.57
C SER A 457 -42.02 4.44 -31.41
N PRO A 458 -41.35 5.59 -31.73
CA PRO A 458 -39.91 5.90 -31.62
C PRO A 458 -39.57 7.39 -31.24
N VAL A 459 -38.30 7.77 -31.44
CA VAL A 459 -37.73 9.15 -31.61
C VAL A 459 -37.80 10.15 -30.45
N GLN A 460 -36.64 10.54 -29.88
CA GLN A 460 -36.01 11.85 -30.11
C GLN A 460 -34.71 12.08 -29.29
N ALA A 461 -33.81 12.87 -29.86
CA ALA A 461 -32.63 13.49 -29.26
C ALA A 461 -32.45 14.89 -29.91
N PRO A 462 -31.59 15.81 -29.44
CA PRO A 462 -30.69 15.75 -28.27
C PRO A 462 -30.77 16.97 -27.31
N ALA A 463 -30.18 16.86 -26.11
CA ALA A 463 -29.74 17.99 -25.28
C ALA A 463 -28.57 17.52 -24.39
N GLN A 464 -27.34 17.95 -24.65
CA GLN A 464 -26.66 19.15 -24.10
C GLN A 464 -26.16 19.01 -22.65
N TYR A 465 -24.84 19.16 -22.51
CA TYR A 465 -24.03 19.04 -21.32
C TYR A 465 -23.95 20.40 -20.59
N VAL A 466 -24.15 20.44 -19.27
CA VAL A 466 -23.99 21.67 -18.46
C VAL A 466 -23.17 21.34 -17.20
N LYS A 467 -22.17 22.18 -16.90
CA LYS A 467 -21.31 22.05 -15.71
C LYS A 467 -22.00 22.64 -14.47
N PRO A 468 -21.76 22.11 -13.26
CA PRO A 468 -21.81 22.90 -12.03
C PRO A 468 -20.56 23.79 -11.91
N VAL A 469 -20.71 24.94 -11.24
CA VAL A 469 -19.63 25.84 -10.81
C VAL A 469 -19.82 26.11 -9.31
N GLN A 470 -18.75 26.50 -8.63
CA GLN A 470 -18.70 26.69 -7.17
C GLN A 470 -19.29 28.05 -6.71
N ASP A 471 -19.32 28.20 -5.38
CA ASP A 471 -19.59 29.39 -4.56
C ASP A 471 -21.05 29.91 -4.51
N GLY A 472 -21.59 30.26 -3.34
CA GLY A 472 -21.10 30.09 -1.96
C GLY A 472 -21.65 31.13 -0.99
N LYS A 473 -21.74 30.79 0.32
CA LYS A 473 -22.09 31.67 1.47
C LYS A 473 -23.56 32.19 1.44
N THR A 474 -24.25 32.66 2.50
CA THR A 474 -24.17 32.76 4.00
C THR A 474 -25.57 33.27 4.45
N ASP A 475 -26.11 33.16 5.68
CA ASP A 475 -25.68 32.62 7.00
C ASP A 475 -26.95 32.37 7.88
N ASP A 476 -26.79 32.32 9.22
CA ASP A 476 -27.76 32.67 10.29
C ASP A 476 -28.89 31.71 10.78
N GLU A 477 -28.59 31.11 11.95
CA GLU A 477 -29.29 31.31 13.25
C GLU A 477 -30.55 30.49 13.69
N GLN A 478 -30.30 29.68 14.74
CA GLN A 478 -31.07 29.52 16.01
C GLN A 478 -32.47 28.85 16.10
N SER A 479 -32.47 27.66 16.76
CA SER A 479 -33.46 27.18 17.76
C SER A 479 -34.89 26.79 17.27
N VAL A 480 -35.76 26.05 17.99
CA VAL A 480 -35.90 25.69 19.42
C VAL A 480 -36.29 24.19 19.62
N MET A 481 -36.09 23.68 20.84
CA MET A 481 -36.45 22.36 21.41
C MET A 481 -37.88 21.82 21.16
N SER A 482 -38.05 20.49 21.15
CA SER A 482 -39.00 19.69 21.97
C SER A 482 -39.14 18.24 21.41
N MET A 483 -39.51 17.18 22.16
CA MET A 483 -39.59 16.92 23.62
C MET A 483 -39.35 15.41 23.89
N ALA A 484 -39.35 14.96 25.15
CA ALA A 484 -38.98 13.58 25.56
C ALA A 484 -40.07 12.86 26.40
N SER A 485 -39.80 11.59 26.77
CA SER A 485 -40.53 10.73 27.76
C SER A 485 -41.90 10.16 27.33
N THR A 486 -42.47 9.11 27.96
CA THR A 486 -42.00 8.15 29.00
C THR A 486 -41.73 6.76 28.35
N ALA A 487 -41.86 5.51 28.87
CA ALA A 487 -42.19 4.83 30.15
C ALA A 487 -41.82 3.32 30.01
N GLU A 488 -41.72 2.42 31.01
CA GLU A 488 -41.45 2.51 32.47
C GLU A 488 -41.05 1.11 33.05
N THR A 489 -40.47 1.11 34.26
CA THR A 489 -40.18 0.04 35.27
C THR A 489 -40.65 -1.43 35.14
N HIS A 490 -39.78 -2.36 35.59
CA HIS A 490 -40.02 -3.18 36.81
C HIS A 490 -38.71 -3.74 37.42
N GLN A 491 -38.78 -4.37 38.61
CA GLN A 491 -37.64 -4.73 39.48
C GLN A 491 -37.39 -6.24 39.62
N ALA A 492 -36.12 -6.64 39.78
CA ALA A 492 -35.65 -7.85 40.47
C ALA A 492 -34.29 -7.50 41.13
N VAL A 493 -34.08 -7.56 42.44
CA VAL A 493 -34.04 -8.74 43.35
C VAL A 493 -32.83 -9.64 43.06
N GLN A 494 -31.96 -9.80 44.08
CA GLN A 494 -30.72 -10.55 44.01
C GLN A 494 -30.95 -12.07 44.01
N GLN A 495 -30.15 -12.81 43.24
CA GLN A 495 -29.69 -14.15 43.60
C GLN A 495 -28.19 -14.28 43.24
N GLU A 496 -27.40 -14.81 44.16
CA GLU A 496 -25.99 -15.14 43.92
C GLU A 496 -25.89 -16.55 43.32
N GLY A 497 -25.07 -16.72 42.28
CA GLY A 497 -24.75 -18.01 41.65
C GLY A 497 -23.29 -18.01 41.16
N PRO A 498 -22.53 -19.11 41.30
CA PRO A 498 -21.07 -19.04 41.25
C PRO A 498 -20.42 -19.04 39.86
N ASP A 499 -21.14 -19.36 38.78
CA ASP A 499 -20.51 -19.68 37.47
C ASP A 499 -20.10 -18.48 36.59
N HIS A 500 -20.81 -17.34 36.65
CA HIS A 500 -20.64 -16.26 35.66
C HIS A 500 -19.26 -15.57 35.63
N SER A 501 -18.43 -15.76 36.66
CA SER A 501 -17.06 -15.21 36.67
C SER A 501 -16.07 -16.00 35.83
N ILE A 502 -16.33 -17.30 35.57
CA ILE A 502 -15.40 -18.19 34.89
C ILE A 502 -15.53 -18.06 33.37
N GLN A 503 -16.76 -18.08 32.82
CA GLN A 503 -17.00 -17.98 31.37
C GLN A 503 -16.44 -16.68 30.78
N HIS A 504 -16.75 -15.53 31.38
CA HIS A 504 -16.23 -14.23 30.97
C HIS A 504 -14.69 -14.13 31.04
N SER A 505 -14.04 -14.92 31.90
CA SER A 505 -12.57 -14.99 31.93
C SER A 505 -12.00 -15.81 30.77
N ALA A 506 -12.69 -16.89 30.37
CA ALA A 506 -12.28 -17.74 29.26
C ALA A 506 -12.44 -17.04 27.91
N GLU A 507 -13.57 -16.36 27.67
CA GLU A 507 -13.81 -15.54 26.47
C GLU A 507 -12.70 -14.49 26.26
N VAL A 508 -12.33 -13.76 27.32
CA VAL A 508 -11.31 -12.71 27.27
C VAL A 508 -9.90 -13.28 27.06
N ILE A 509 -9.65 -14.55 27.43
CA ILE A 509 -8.40 -15.25 27.11
C ILE A 509 -8.41 -15.70 25.64
N ALA A 510 -9.46 -16.39 25.18
CA ALA A 510 -9.59 -16.86 23.81
C ALA A 510 -9.53 -15.72 22.78
N MET A 511 -10.15 -14.57 23.08
CA MET A 511 -10.08 -13.38 22.24
C MET A 511 -8.67 -12.80 22.16
N LYS A 512 -7.89 -12.83 23.26
CA LYS A 512 -6.49 -12.39 23.28
C LYS A 512 -5.57 -13.34 22.52
N GLU A 513 -5.76 -14.64 22.65
CA GLU A 513 -5.02 -15.64 21.88
C GLU A 513 -5.31 -15.51 20.37
N PHE A 514 -6.58 -15.30 20.00
CA PHE A 514 -6.95 -15.05 18.61
C PHE A 514 -6.30 -13.79 18.03
N ILE A 515 -6.31 -12.67 18.78
CA ILE A 515 -5.60 -11.43 18.39
C ILE A 515 -4.09 -11.68 18.23
N GLY A 516 -3.47 -12.47 19.13
CA GLY A 516 -2.07 -12.90 18.99
C GLY A 516 -1.83 -13.65 17.67
N THR A 517 -2.68 -14.63 17.36
CA THR A 517 -2.57 -15.38 16.09
C THR A 517 -2.85 -14.56 14.83
N LEU A 518 -3.43 -13.35 14.95
CA LEU A 518 -3.54 -12.40 13.83
C LEU A 518 -2.27 -11.57 13.66
N THR A 519 -1.56 -11.23 14.73
CA THR A 519 -0.29 -10.47 14.65
C THR A 519 0.90 -11.31 14.15
N ASP A 520 0.83 -12.64 14.25
CA ASP A 520 1.90 -13.56 13.81
C ASP A 520 1.83 -13.94 12.30
N VAL A 521 0.87 -13.41 11.53
CA VAL A 521 0.64 -13.81 10.12
C VAL A 521 1.39 -12.88 9.15
N ASP A 522 2.61 -13.25 8.80
CA ASP A 522 3.31 -12.61 7.66
C ASP A 522 2.83 -13.17 6.31
N VAL A 523 1.80 -12.53 5.75
CA VAL A 523 1.25 -12.85 4.42
C VAL A 523 2.29 -12.69 3.30
N MET A 524 3.32 -11.85 3.46
CA MET A 524 4.37 -11.65 2.44
C MET A 524 5.33 -12.84 2.34
N SER A 525 5.36 -13.72 3.35
CA SER A 525 6.22 -14.92 3.39
C SER A 525 5.58 -16.17 2.77
N MET A 526 4.28 -16.15 2.48
CA MET A 526 3.48 -17.34 2.15
C MET A 526 3.20 -17.47 0.65
N THR A 527 3.02 -18.69 0.15
CA THR A 527 2.41 -18.88 -1.18
C THR A 527 0.91 -18.54 -1.16
N PRO A 528 0.29 -18.21 -2.30
CA PRO A 528 -1.14 -17.87 -2.34
C PRO A 528 -2.07 -18.96 -1.80
N LEU A 529 -1.70 -20.24 -1.92
CA LEU A 529 -2.48 -21.36 -1.38
C LEU A 529 -2.36 -21.47 0.14
N GLU A 530 -1.17 -21.24 0.69
CA GLU A 530 -0.93 -21.21 2.14
C GLU A 530 -1.67 -20.04 2.78
N ALA A 531 -1.58 -18.84 2.20
CA ALA A 531 -2.31 -17.66 2.67
C ALA A 531 -3.85 -17.86 2.67
N MET A 532 -4.40 -18.53 1.64
CA MET A 532 -5.83 -18.85 1.59
C MET A 532 -6.25 -19.90 2.64
N ASN A 533 -5.40 -20.89 2.92
CA ASN A 533 -5.65 -21.86 3.99
C ASN A 533 -5.56 -21.21 5.38
N GLN A 534 -4.54 -20.38 5.61
CA GLN A 534 -4.35 -19.60 6.84
C GLN A 534 -5.56 -18.70 7.13
N LEU A 535 -6.08 -18.02 6.10
CA LEU A 535 -7.29 -17.21 6.18
C LEU A 535 -8.54 -18.05 6.50
N HIS A 536 -8.67 -19.25 5.92
CA HIS A 536 -9.78 -20.15 6.20
C HIS A 536 -9.80 -20.61 7.67
N ASP A 537 -8.65 -20.97 8.23
CA ASP A 537 -8.54 -21.39 9.63
C ASP A 537 -8.77 -20.23 10.61
N LEU A 538 -8.32 -19.00 10.29
CA LEU A 538 -8.66 -17.80 11.06
C LEU A 538 -10.18 -17.52 11.03
N MET A 539 -10.82 -17.58 9.86
CA MET A 539 -12.27 -17.42 9.72
C MET A 539 -13.05 -18.50 10.47
N LYS A 540 -12.51 -19.71 10.58
CA LYS A 540 -13.09 -20.81 11.36
C LYS A 540 -13.01 -20.53 12.87
N ARG A 541 -11.82 -20.22 13.39
CA ARG A 541 -11.63 -19.88 14.82
C ARG A 541 -12.49 -18.69 15.27
N ALA A 542 -12.58 -17.65 14.45
CA ALA A 542 -13.44 -16.49 14.73
C ALA A 542 -14.92 -16.87 14.91
N ARG A 543 -15.42 -17.84 14.13
CA ARG A 543 -16.79 -18.38 14.20
C ARG A 543 -17.00 -19.38 15.33
N GLU A 544 -15.93 -19.96 15.88
CA GLU A 544 -15.99 -20.81 17.07
C GLU A 544 -16.11 -19.91 18.32
N ILE A 545 -15.27 -18.87 18.44
CA ILE A 545 -15.34 -17.88 19.54
C ILE A 545 -16.70 -17.15 19.58
N THR A 546 -17.23 -16.72 18.42
CA THR A 546 -18.56 -16.07 18.31
C THR A 546 -19.74 -17.05 18.32
N ARG A 547 -19.54 -18.29 18.79
CA ARG A 547 -20.58 -19.26 19.12
C ARG A 547 -20.53 -19.75 20.56
N GLU A 548 -19.43 -19.47 21.27
CA GLU A 548 -19.25 -19.79 22.69
C GLU A 548 -19.46 -18.57 23.59
N SER A 549 -19.78 -17.41 22.98
CA SER A 549 -20.28 -16.18 23.59
C SER A 549 -21.62 -15.75 22.97
#